data_AF-A0AAN6Y0G3-F1
#
_entry.id   AF-A0AAN6Y0G3-F1
#
_cell.length_a   1.000
_cell.length_b   1.000
_cell.length_c   1.000
_cell.angle_alpha   90.00
_cell.angle_beta   90.00
_cell.angle_gamma   90.00
#
_symmetry.space_group_name_H-M   'P 1'
#
loop_
_entity.id
_entity.type
_entity.pdbx_description
1 polymer ?
#
loop_
_entity_poly.entity_id
_entity_poly.type
_entity_poly.pdbx_seq_one_letter_code
_entity_poly.pdbx_strand_id
1 'polypeptide(L)'
;MMFLKNGASATEAVEAAIKCLEDQEITNAGFGSNLNIEGIVEGDATIVDHLGRSGACGACPGIKNPISLAKMILDHSCRPLSLRRVPPNILVGVGAKGFAEEHGMTSTLNDNLISRNAKERFLRWTEDLKKAESRLIPAPTACALDSASTAATLTGTWNEGQPDSPRPLRNASQGIPQNPLDLAAPVFQFPGSHTSAKRPKNLSDGPIPRPTRRGEPSFDGQSHDGTAINDGGLPNAVVAQLPGEPVEASDPGQELGNPDVYKETQKKDKVTDTVGAVAIDLKGRIAAGSSSGGIGMKHTGRIGPAALVGVGTAVIPEDAEDPDRTSVAAVTSGTGEHMATTLASSKCAERLFYGTRRGPGGRNIEEDDEQILLESFIMDDFMGHPGVKPSPTAGAIGVMAVKKDRGGIWFYFAHNTDSFALASMSTFDREPLCVMSRLGKDRRVSQGARKIRLD
;
A
#
# COMPACT_ATOMS: atom_id res chain seq x y z
N MET A 1 -21.05 1.35 -4.15
CA MET A 1 -22.27 2.18 -4.25
C MET A 1 -23.52 1.60 -3.64
N MET A 2 -23.88 0.33 -3.85
CA MET A 2 -25.10 -0.27 -3.27
C MET A 2 -25.20 -0.06 -1.74
N PHE A 3 -24.11 -0.31 -1.02
CA PHE A 3 -24.02 -0.07 0.43
C PHE A 3 -24.31 1.39 0.82
N LEU A 4 -23.68 2.34 0.14
CA LEU A 4 -23.88 3.77 0.39
C LEU A 4 -25.31 4.22 0.12
N LYS A 5 -25.95 3.72 -0.97
CA LYS A 5 -27.36 4.00 -1.27
C LYS A 5 -28.32 3.49 -0.19
N ASN A 6 -27.93 2.41 0.51
CA ASN A 6 -28.68 1.84 1.63
C ASN A 6 -28.30 2.46 3.00
N GLY A 7 -27.56 3.57 3.01
CA GLY A 7 -27.24 4.30 4.24
C GLY A 7 -26.07 3.73 5.06
N ALA A 8 -25.30 2.80 4.49
CA ALA A 8 -24.08 2.31 5.14
C ALA A 8 -23.04 3.42 5.31
N SER A 9 -22.20 3.27 6.32
CA SER A 9 -21.04 4.13 6.56
C SER A 9 -19.98 3.97 5.47
N ALA A 10 -19.10 4.97 5.36
CA ALA A 10 -18.01 4.93 4.39
C ALA A 10 -17.08 3.74 4.63
N THR A 11 -16.81 3.39 5.90
CA THR A 11 -15.98 2.24 6.25
C THR A 11 -16.62 0.90 5.85
N GLU A 12 -17.95 0.75 5.96
CA GLU A 12 -18.64 -0.48 5.50
C GLU A 12 -18.63 -0.58 3.98
N ALA A 13 -18.74 0.55 3.27
CA ALA A 13 -18.64 0.57 1.82
C ALA A 13 -17.24 0.25 1.31
N VAL A 14 -16.19 0.75 1.99
CA VAL A 14 -14.78 0.40 1.71
C VAL A 14 -14.54 -1.08 1.97
N GLU A 15 -14.96 -1.60 3.12
CA GLU A 15 -14.84 -3.02 3.45
C GLU A 15 -15.49 -3.89 2.37
N ALA A 16 -16.74 -3.59 2.01
CA ALA A 16 -17.46 -4.35 0.99
C ALA A 16 -16.78 -4.30 -0.38
N ALA A 17 -16.27 -3.14 -0.80
CA ALA A 17 -15.58 -2.99 -2.07
C ALA A 17 -14.28 -3.80 -2.13
N ILE A 18 -13.45 -3.72 -1.08
CA ILE A 18 -12.19 -4.46 -1.02
C ILE A 18 -12.42 -5.96 -0.86
N LYS A 19 -13.42 -6.36 -0.06
CA LYS A 19 -13.82 -7.77 0.08
C LYS A 19 -14.20 -8.39 -1.26
N CYS A 20 -14.93 -7.67 -2.10
CA CYS A 20 -15.23 -8.14 -3.46
C CYS A 20 -13.97 -8.36 -4.30
N LEU A 21 -12.91 -7.57 -4.10
CA LEU A 21 -11.64 -7.70 -4.82
C LEU A 21 -10.78 -8.84 -4.24
N GLU A 22 -10.71 -8.97 -2.92
CA GLU A 22 -10.01 -10.07 -2.21
C GLU A 22 -10.57 -11.46 -2.56
N ASP A 23 -11.87 -11.54 -2.86
CA ASP A 23 -12.51 -12.78 -3.29
C ASP A 23 -12.17 -13.15 -4.75
N GLN A 24 -11.52 -12.26 -5.53
CA GLN A 24 -11.12 -12.54 -6.91
C GLN A 24 -9.67 -13.06 -7.00
N GLU A 25 -9.49 -14.16 -7.73
CA GLU A 25 -8.17 -14.77 -8.02
C GLU A 25 -7.21 -13.82 -8.76
N ILE A 26 -7.74 -12.86 -9.52
CA ILE A 26 -6.93 -11.94 -10.32
C ILE A 26 -6.19 -10.88 -9.50
N THR A 27 -6.52 -10.71 -8.22
CA THR A 27 -5.88 -9.68 -7.37
C THR A 27 -4.86 -10.30 -6.44
N ASN A 28 -3.82 -9.56 -6.08
CA ASN A 28 -2.87 -10.01 -5.06
C ASN A 28 -3.35 -9.60 -3.67
N ALA A 29 -4.54 -10.07 -3.29
CA ALA A 29 -5.14 -9.90 -1.98
C ALA A 29 -6.13 -11.04 -1.72
N GLY A 30 -6.35 -11.41 -0.44
CA GLY A 30 -7.25 -12.52 -0.08
C GLY A 30 -6.91 -13.81 -0.83
N PHE A 31 -7.86 -14.33 -1.60
CA PHE A 31 -7.78 -15.61 -2.32
C PHE A 31 -6.73 -15.64 -3.46
N GLY A 32 -6.45 -14.49 -4.09
CA GLY A 32 -5.47 -14.39 -5.16
C GLY A 32 -4.04 -14.06 -4.70
N SER A 33 -3.82 -13.98 -3.39
CA SER A 33 -2.56 -13.57 -2.77
C SER A 33 -1.36 -14.39 -3.22
N ASN A 34 -0.21 -13.72 -3.32
CA ASN A 34 1.07 -14.39 -3.46
C ASN A 34 1.40 -15.20 -2.19
N LEU A 35 2.11 -16.30 -2.39
CA LEU A 35 2.54 -17.18 -1.32
C LEU A 35 3.90 -16.73 -0.79
N ASN A 36 4.11 -16.87 0.52
CA ASN A 36 5.43 -16.69 1.14
C ASN A 36 6.36 -17.87 0.82
N ILE A 37 7.60 -17.84 1.31
CA ILE A 37 8.62 -18.88 1.04
C ILE A 37 8.22 -20.29 1.51
N GLU A 38 7.29 -20.39 2.46
CA GLU A 38 6.75 -21.66 2.98
C GLU A 38 5.50 -22.13 2.22
N GLY A 39 5.04 -21.38 1.22
CA GLY A 39 3.81 -21.69 0.50
C GLY A 39 2.54 -21.31 1.26
N ILE A 40 2.63 -20.38 2.21
CA ILE A 40 1.51 -19.92 3.04
C ILE A 40 1.04 -18.54 2.57
N VAL A 41 -0.28 -18.33 2.58
CA VAL A 41 -0.89 -17.03 2.34
C VAL A 41 -0.88 -16.21 3.63
N GLU A 42 -0.28 -15.03 3.58
CA GLU A 42 -0.24 -14.06 4.68
C GLU A 42 -0.77 -12.71 4.18
N GLY A 43 -1.95 -12.31 4.69
CA GLY A 43 -2.62 -11.07 4.29
C GLY A 43 -2.22 -9.87 5.14
N ASP A 44 -2.10 -8.72 4.46
CA ASP A 44 -1.88 -7.39 5.03
C ASP A 44 -3.07 -6.49 4.65
N ALA A 45 -3.70 -5.82 5.61
CA ALA A 45 -4.80 -4.88 5.33
C ALA A 45 -4.93 -3.78 6.37
N THR A 46 -5.46 -2.63 5.95
CA THR A 46 -5.72 -1.46 6.78
C THR A 46 -7.01 -0.80 6.33
N ILE A 47 -7.77 -0.29 7.29
CA ILE A 47 -8.89 0.62 7.04
C ILE A 47 -8.77 1.83 7.97
N VAL A 48 -9.07 3.01 7.44
CA VAL A 48 -9.00 4.29 8.14
C VAL A 48 -10.32 5.03 7.96
N ASP A 49 -10.87 5.53 9.06
CA ASP A 49 -12.12 6.28 9.07
C ASP A 49 -11.92 7.80 8.91
N HIS A 50 -13.03 8.51 8.82
CA HIS A 50 -13.09 9.97 8.68
C HIS A 50 -12.45 10.77 9.82
N LEU A 51 -12.13 10.15 10.96
CA LEU A 51 -11.46 10.77 12.10
C LEU A 51 -9.96 10.43 12.11
N GLY A 52 -9.46 9.70 11.10
CA GLY A 52 -8.10 9.19 11.05
C GLY A 52 -7.85 7.99 11.97
N ARG A 53 -8.91 7.40 12.58
CA ARG A 53 -8.78 6.18 13.38
C ARG A 53 -8.62 4.99 12.45
N SER A 54 -7.80 4.04 12.85
CA SER A 54 -7.43 2.92 12.01
C SER A 54 -7.59 1.57 12.70
N GLY A 55 -7.81 0.56 11.87
CA GLY A 55 -7.66 -0.84 12.21
C GLY A 55 -6.82 -1.52 11.13
N ALA A 56 -5.88 -2.37 11.53
CA ALA A 56 -4.97 -3.02 10.60
C ALA A 56 -4.60 -4.44 11.06
N CYS A 57 -4.35 -5.30 10.08
CA CYS A 57 -3.74 -6.61 10.31
C CYS A 57 -2.56 -6.84 9.37
N GLY A 58 -1.50 -7.49 9.85
CA GLY A 58 -0.30 -7.77 9.06
C GLY A 58 0.20 -9.20 9.21
N ALA A 59 0.79 -9.74 8.14
CA ALA A 59 1.28 -11.10 8.05
C ALA A 59 0.28 -12.13 8.59
N CYS A 60 -1.02 -11.93 8.36
CA CYS A 60 -2.07 -12.70 9.01
C CYS A 60 -2.42 -13.94 8.17
N PRO A 61 -2.19 -15.18 8.67
CA PRO A 61 -2.56 -16.39 7.95
C PRO A 61 -4.02 -16.79 8.23
N GLY A 62 -4.62 -17.54 7.30
CA GLY A 62 -5.89 -18.23 7.54
C GLY A 62 -7.13 -17.31 7.64
N ILE A 63 -7.05 -16.08 7.13
CA ILE A 63 -8.18 -15.14 7.06
C ILE A 63 -8.55 -14.94 5.60
N LYS A 64 -9.80 -15.25 5.24
CA LYS A 64 -10.29 -15.12 3.86
C LYS A 64 -10.24 -13.67 3.37
N ASN A 65 -10.73 -12.76 4.21
CA ASN A 65 -10.85 -11.34 3.87
C ASN A 65 -10.12 -10.47 4.90
N PRO A 66 -8.80 -10.23 4.73
CA PRO A 66 -8.00 -9.39 5.63
C PRO A 66 -8.62 -8.02 5.92
N ILE A 67 -9.28 -7.38 4.94
CA ILE A 67 -9.94 -6.09 5.17
C ILE A 67 -11.05 -6.15 6.24
N SER A 68 -11.80 -7.26 6.30
CA SER A 68 -12.83 -7.45 7.32
C SER A 68 -12.22 -7.59 8.71
N LEU A 69 -11.03 -8.18 8.83
CA LEU A 69 -10.29 -8.23 10.09
C LEU A 69 -9.81 -6.83 10.49
N ALA A 70 -9.25 -6.07 9.55
CA ALA A 70 -8.87 -4.68 9.79
C ALA A 70 -10.06 -3.83 10.25
N LYS A 71 -11.24 -3.99 9.63
CA LYS A 71 -12.48 -3.33 10.05
C LYS A 71 -12.96 -3.77 11.43
N MET A 72 -12.88 -5.07 11.73
CA MET A 72 -13.20 -5.60 13.04
C MET A 72 -12.30 -5.00 14.14
N ILE A 73 -10.99 -4.86 13.87
CA ILE A 73 -10.04 -4.22 14.78
C ILE A 73 -10.42 -2.74 15.00
N LEU A 74 -10.74 -1.99 13.93
CA LEU A 74 -11.20 -0.60 14.04
C LEU A 74 -12.47 -0.46 14.90
N ASP A 75 -13.45 -1.34 14.71
CA ASP A 75 -14.71 -1.26 15.46
C ASP A 75 -14.52 -1.56 16.95
N HIS A 76 -13.62 -2.49 17.27
CA HIS A 76 -13.28 -2.81 18.65
C HIS A 76 -12.36 -1.77 19.28
N SER A 77 -11.50 -1.10 18.49
CA SER A 77 -10.66 -0.01 18.99
C SER A 77 -11.46 1.21 19.44
N CYS A 78 -12.69 1.36 18.95
CA CYS A 78 -13.63 2.38 19.38
C CYS A 78 -14.37 2.04 20.68
N ARG A 79 -14.19 0.84 21.24
CA ARG A 79 -14.88 0.39 22.47
C ARG A 79 -13.91 0.40 23.65
N PRO A 80 -14.32 0.94 24.81
CA PRO A 80 -13.46 0.92 25.99
C PRO A 80 -13.28 -0.51 26.50
N LEU A 81 -12.06 -0.85 26.89
CA LEU A 81 -11.77 -2.11 27.56
C LEU A 81 -11.85 -1.95 29.09
N SER A 82 -12.07 -3.07 29.76
CA SER A 82 -11.98 -3.15 31.22
C SER A 82 -10.61 -2.66 31.71
N LEU A 83 -10.59 -2.12 32.93
CA LEU A 83 -9.39 -1.57 33.58
C LEU A 83 -8.71 -0.44 32.78
N ARG A 84 -9.48 0.32 31.99
CA ARG A 84 -8.98 1.45 31.17
C ARG A 84 -7.86 1.05 30.22
N ARG A 85 -7.83 -0.20 29.76
CA ARG A 85 -6.86 -0.64 28.75
C ARG A 85 -7.16 0.03 27.42
N VAL A 86 -6.11 0.33 26.68
CA VAL A 86 -6.20 0.85 25.31
C VAL A 86 -6.36 -0.33 24.37
N PRO A 87 -7.42 -0.38 23.55
CA PRO A 87 -7.61 -1.45 22.58
C PRO A 87 -6.56 -1.37 21.45
N PRO A 88 -6.22 -2.50 20.82
CA PRO A 88 -5.24 -2.52 19.74
C PRO A 88 -5.81 -1.84 18.48
N ASN A 89 -4.93 -1.17 17.73
CA ASN A 89 -5.22 -0.64 16.40
C ASN A 89 -4.57 -1.49 15.28
N ILE A 90 -3.53 -2.26 15.61
CA ILE A 90 -2.88 -3.18 14.68
C ILE A 90 -2.58 -4.51 15.38
N LEU A 91 -2.85 -5.62 14.69
CA LEU A 91 -2.50 -6.98 15.15
C LEU A 91 -1.79 -7.74 14.03
N VAL A 92 -0.92 -8.68 14.37
CA VAL A 92 -0.14 -9.41 13.36
C VAL A 92 -0.10 -10.92 13.61
N GLY A 93 0.17 -11.67 12.55
CA GLY A 93 0.42 -13.11 12.62
C GLY A 93 -0.69 -13.92 13.27
N VAL A 94 -0.30 -14.92 14.06
CA VAL A 94 -1.24 -15.78 14.80
C VAL A 94 -2.06 -15.02 15.85
N GLY A 95 -1.56 -13.89 16.37
CA GLY A 95 -2.29 -13.05 17.32
C GLY A 95 -3.48 -12.35 16.66
N ALA A 96 -3.30 -11.86 15.43
CA ALA A 96 -4.40 -11.31 14.63
C ALA A 96 -5.45 -12.37 14.29
N LYS A 97 -5.01 -13.58 13.92
CA LYS A 97 -5.90 -14.71 13.69
C LYS A 97 -6.70 -15.08 14.94
N GLY A 98 -6.05 -15.18 16.10
CA GLY A 98 -6.72 -15.49 17.37
C GLY A 98 -7.74 -14.43 17.76
N PHE A 99 -7.44 -13.15 17.56
CA PHE A 99 -8.39 -12.06 17.76
C PHE A 99 -9.61 -12.19 16.83
N ALA A 100 -9.39 -12.56 15.57
CA ALA A 100 -10.47 -12.79 14.61
C ALA A 100 -11.42 -13.91 15.11
N GLU A 101 -10.85 -15.03 15.55
CA GLU A 101 -11.60 -16.19 16.07
C GLU A 101 -12.37 -15.84 17.35
N GLU A 102 -11.76 -15.10 18.28
CA GLU A 102 -12.42 -14.62 19.52
C GLU A 102 -13.67 -13.77 19.23
N HIS A 103 -13.65 -13.03 18.12
CA HIS A 103 -14.73 -12.13 17.71
C HIS A 103 -15.64 -12.75 16.63
N GLY A 104 -15.60 -14.08 16.48
CA GLY A 104 -16.55 -14.83 15.65
C GLY A 104 -16.22 -14.89 14.16
N MET A 105 -15.01 -14.50 13.74
CA MET A 105 -14.55 -14.68 12.37
C MET A 105 -14.05 -16.11 12.16
N THR A 106 -14.54 -16.77 11.10
CA THR A 106 -14.11 -18.13 10.77
C THR A 106 -12.73 -18.11 10.14
N SER A 107 -11.81 -18.93 10.68
CA SER A 107 -10.52 -19.17 10.05
C SER A 107 -10.62 -20.20 8.92
N THR A 108 -9.85 -19.96 7.88
CA THR A 108 -9.82 -20.75 6.65
C THR A 108 -8.50 -21.52 6.57
N LEU A 109 -8.57 -22.77 6.08
CA LEU A 109 -7.36 -23.55 5.79
C LEU A 109 -6.56 -22.90 4.66
N ASN A 110 -5.23 -22.97 4.74
CA ASN A 110 -4.34 -22.35 3.77
C ASN A 110 -4.63 -22.81 2.33
N ASP A 111 -4.88 -24.10 2.11
CA ASP A 111 -5.19 -24.65 0.79
C ASP A 111 -6.45 -24.04 0.15
N ASN A 112 -7.42 -23.62 0.97
CA ASN A 112 -8.64 -22.96 0.50
C ASN A 112 -8.42 -21.47 0.19
N LEU A 113 -7.30 -20.90 0.60
CA LEU A 113 -6.89 -19.53 0.29
C LEU A 113 -5.97 -19.44 -0.93
N ILE A 114 -5.45 -20.58 -1.40
CA ILE A 114 -4.53 -20.63 -2.53
C ILE A 114 -5.31 -20.83 -3.82
N SER A 115 -5.38 -19.77 -4.63
CA SER A 115 -5.85 -19.89 -6.01
C SER A 115 -4.89 -20.70 -6.89
N ARG A 116 -5.42 -21.21 -8.01
CA ARG A 116 -4.64 -22.01 -8.96
C ARG A 116 -3.49 -21.19 -9.56
N ASN A 117 -3.78 -19.97 -9.99
CA ASN A 117 -2.78 -19.06 -10.58
C ASN A 117 -1.70 -18.68 -9.56
N ALA A 118 -2.05 -18.48 -8.28
CA ALA A 118 -1.06 -18.21 -7.24
C ALA A 118 -0.15 -19.43 -7.00
N LYS A 119 -0.71 -20.64 -6.96
CA LYS A 119 0.05 -21.88 -6.83
C LYS A 119 1.02 -22.10 -7.99
N GLU A 120 0.56 -21.92 -9.23
CA GLU A 120 1.40 -22.05 -10.43
C GLU A 120 2.55 -21.03 -10.43
N ARG A 121 2.28 -19.78 -10.03
CA ARG A 121 3.32 -18.74 -9.85
C ARG A 121 4.36 -19.13 -8.79
N PHE A 122 3.90 -19.62 -7.65
CA PHE A 122 4.77 -20.05 -6.55
C PHE A 122 5.70 -21.20 -6.96
N LEU A 123 5.17 -22.22 -7.63
CA LEU A 123 5.96 -23.36 -8.10
C LEU A 123 7.04 -22.91 -9.10
N ARG A 124 6.67 -22.04 -10.04
CA ARG A 124 7.62 -21.47 -11.00
C ARG A 124 8.72 -20.69 -10.31
N TRP A 125 8.38 -19.78 -9.39
CA TRP A 125 9.37 -18.99 -8.65
C TRP A 125 10.27 -19.84 -7.77
N THR A 126 9.74 -20.90 -7.17
CA THR A 126 10.52 -21.87 -6.41
C THR A 126 11.57 -22.56 -7.29
N GLU A 127 11.19 -22.93 -8.51
CA GLU A 127 12.10 -23.55 -9.47
C GLU A 127 13.17 -22.56 -9.98
N ASP A 128 12.75 -21.32 -10.29
CA ASP A 128 13.66 -20.26 -10.71
C ASP A 128 14.66 -19.89 -9.60
N LEU A 129 14.22 -19.84 -8.34
CA LEU A 129 15.07 -19.59 -7.17
C LEU A 129 16.13 -20.69 -7.02
N LYS A 130 15.73 -21.97 -7.09
CA LYS A 130 16.67 -23.11 -7.03
C LYS A 130 17.72 -23.04 -8.14
N LYS A 131 17.32 -22.69 -9.37
CA LYS A 131 18.23 -22.50 -10.51
C LYS A 131 19.20 -21.33 -10.31
N ALA A 132 18.75 -20.26 -9.66
CA ALA A 132 19.60 -19.11 -9.36
C ALA A 132 20.62 -19.46 -8.25
N GLU A 133 20.18 -20.10 -7.17
CA GLU A 133 21.04 -20.53 -6.06
C GLU A 133 22.09 -21.54 -6.51
N SER A 134 21.74 -22.49 -7.39
CA SER A 134 22.70 -23.47 -7.92
C SER A 134 23.82 -22.83 -8.75
N ARG A 135 23.60 -21.63 -9.31
CA ARG A 135 24.64 -20.88 -10.06
C ARG A 135 25.59 -20.11 -9.13
N LEU A 136 25.19 -19.88 -7.89
CA LEU A 136 25.99 -19.15 -6.90
C LEU A 136 26.96 -20.09 -6.15
N ILE A 137 26.72 -21.40 -6.13
CA ILE A 137 27.64 -22.39 -5.59
C ILE A 137 28.73 -22.64 -6.64
N PRO A 138 30.01 -22.27 -6.39
CA PRO A 138 31.10 -22.61 -7.30
C PRO A 138 31.20 -24.12 -7.43
N ALA A 139 31.42 -24.64 -8.65
CA ALA A 139 31.77 -26.04 -8.82
C ALA A 139 32.97 -26.36 -7.91
N PRO A 140 32.96 -27.49 -7.16
CA PRO A 140 34.14 -27.89 -6.41
C PRO A 140 35.30 -27.96 -7.39
N THR A 141 36.36 -27.20 -7.11
CA THR A 141 37.58 -27.21 -7.90
C THR A 141 38.06 -28.65 -7.92
N ALA A 142 38.04 -29.29 -9.09
CA ALA A 142 38.62 -30.61 -9.24
C ALA A 142 40.12 -30.48 -8.97
N CYS A 143 40.55 -30.75 -7.74
CA CYS A 143 41.96 -31.02 -7.46
C CYS A 143 42.32 -32.25 -8.30
N ALA A 144 43.12 -32.02 -9.34
CA ALA A 144 43.80 -33.10 -10.05
C ALA A 144 44.70 -33.82 -9.04
N LEU A 145 44.21 -34.96 -8.55
CA LEU A 145 45.04 -35.94 -7.86
C LEU A 145 45.91 -36.60 -8.91
N ASP A 146 47.14 -36.11 -9.03
CA ASP A 146 48.21 -36.81 -9.73
C ASP A 146 48.43 -38.16 -9.03
N SER A 147 48.21 -39.22 -9.79
CA SER A 147 48.38 -40.59 -9.36
C SER A 147 49.86 -40.96 -9.36
N ALA A 148 50.51 -40.98 -8.19
CA ALA A 148 51.73 -41.76 -7.97
C ALA A 148 52.06 -41.89 -6.46
N SER A 149 51.68 -43.01 -5.85
CA SER A 149 52.61 -43.99 -5.28
C SER A 149 51.94 -44.89 -4.25
N THR A 150 52.42 -46.12 -4.27
CA THR A 150 51.76 -47.34 -3.88
C THR A 150 52.17 -47.75 -2.46
N ALA A 151 51.19 -48.30 -1.73
CA ALA A 151 51.33 -49.29 -0.64
C ALA A 151 52.17 -48.97 0.60
N ALA A 152 51.51 -49.06 1.77
CA ALA A 152 52.02 -49.83 2.91
C ALA A 152 50.91 -50.10 3.96
N THR A 153 50.58 -51.39 4.08
CA THR A 153 50.32 -52.11 5.35
C THR A 153 48.96 -51.95 6.04
N LEU A 154 48.09 -52.94 5.77
CA LEU A 154 47.16 -53.53 6.74
C LEU A 154 47.95 -54.09 7.95
N THR A 155 47.60 -53.70 9.18
CA THR A 155 47.51 -54.53 10.42
C THR A 155 47.43 -53.61 11.66
N GLY A 156 46.48 -53.87 12.57
CA GLY A 156 46.34 -53.07 13.80
C GLY A 156 44.98 -53.19 14.49
N THR A 157 44.60 -54.40 14.85
CA THR A 157 43.44 -54.82 15.65
C THR A 157 43.66 -54.69 17.17
N TRP A 158 42.59 -54.37 17.92
CA TRP A 158 42.29 -54.75 19.33
C TRP A 158 43.22 -54.21 20.45
N ASN A 159 42.74 -53.46 21.46
CA ASN A 159 42.21 -53.88 22.78
C ASN A 159 41.87 -52.60 23.60
N GLU A 160 41.06 -52.51 24.66
CA GLU A 160 40.19 -53.38 25.47
C GLU A 160 39.57 -52.46 26.55
N GLY A 161 38.46 -52.87 27.17
CA GLY A 161 38.24 -52.56 28.59
C GLY A 161 37.16 -51.52 28.93
N GLN A 162 35.92 -52.00 29.03
CA GLN A 162 35.01 -51.67 30.14
C GLN A 162 35.74 -51.84 31.51
N PRO A 163 35.31 -51.23 32.64
CA PRO A 163 33.91 -51.33 33.08
C PRO A 163 33.27 -50.14 33.82
N ASP A 164 31.94 -50.24 33.82
CA ASP A 164 30.88 -49.65 34.66
C ASP A 164 31.20 -48.75 35.88
N SER A 165 30.32 -47.77 36.05
CA SER A 165 30.13 -46.88 37.22
C SER A 165 30.08 -47.59 38.59
N PRO A 166 30.37 -46.87 39.69
CA PRO A 166 29.28 -46.61 40.66
C PRO A 166 29.39 -45.28 41.45
N ARG A 167 28.24 -44.74 41.90
CA ARG A 167 28.15 -43.79 43.03
C ARG A 167 28.30 -44.54 44.37
N PRO A 168 28.70 -43.88 45.47
CA PRO A 168 27.73 -43.70 46.58
C PRO A 168 27.88 -42.42 47.44
N LEU A 169 26.83 -42.16 48.22
CA LEU A 169 26.66 -41.15 49.29
C LEU A 169 27.40 -41.52 50.60
N ARG A 170 27.86 -40.52 51.39
CA ARG A 170 27.52 -40.43 52.84
C ARG A 170 27.90 -39.10 53.53
N ASN A 171 26.85 -38.44 54.03
CA ASN A 171 26.61 -37.56 55.21
C ASN A 171 27.75 -37.09 56.15
N ALA A 172 27.69 -35.80 56.53
CA ALA A 172 27.36 -35.36 57.90
C ALA A 172 26.98 -33.86 58.01
N SER A 173 25.72 -33.62 58.39
CA SER A 173 25.16 -32.61 59.31
C SER A 173 25.45 -31.09 59.22
N GLN A 174 24.33 -30.35 59.36
CA GLN A 174 24.10 -28.94 59.77
C GLN A 174 23.85 -27.98 58.60
N GLY A 175 22.78 -27.21 58.47
CA GLY A 175 21.53 -27.00 59.21
C GLY A 175 20.71 -25.95 58.44
N ILE A 176 19.37 -25.95 58.55
CA ILE A 176 18.45 -24.98 57.92
C ILE A 176 18.45 -23.67 58.75
N PRO A 177 18.41 -22.46 58.12
CA PRO A 177 17.16 -21.64 58.06
C PRO A 177 16.97 -20.91 56.71
N GLN A 178 15.76 -20.91 56.14
CA GLN A 178 14.75 -19.82 56.11
C GLN A 178 15.17 -18.50 55.40
N ASN A 179 14.33 -18.08 54.41
CA ASN A 179 14.15 -16.78 53.71
C ASN A 179 14.57 -15.47 54.44
N PRO A 180 14.50 -14.25 53.82
CA PRO A 180 14.56 -13.77 52.42
C PRO A 180 15.44 -12.47 52.23
N LEU A 181 15.37 -11.83 51.04
CA LEU A 181 15.63 -10.40 50.70
C LEU A 181 17.03 -9.90 50.23
N ASP A 182 16.93 -9.02 49.21
CA ASP A 182 17.75 -7.89 48.77
C ASP A 182 19.15 -8.04 48.15
N LEU A 183 19.25 -7.55 46.89
CA LEU A 183 20.34 -6.73 46.34
C LEU A 183 19.92 -6.27 44.92
N ALA A 184 19.19 -5.16 44.81
CA ALA A 184 19.68 -3.79 44.58
C ALA A 184 20.25 -3.55 43.16
N ALA A 185 19.47 -2.83 42.34
CA ALA A 185 19.88 -2.21 41.09
C ALA A 185 20.49 -0.80 41.37
N PRO A 186 21.50 -0.33 40.60
CA PRO A 186 22.14 0.95 40.87
C PRO A 186 21.28 2.14 40.40
N VAL A 187 21.08 3.07 41.32
CA VAL A 187 20.50 4.41 41.11
C VAL A 187 21.60 5.35 40.63
N PHE A 188 21.39 6.01 39.47
CA PHE A 188 22.24 7.12 39.02
C PHE A 188 21.77 8.43 39.65
N GLN A 189 22.67 9.10 40.37
CA GLN A 189 22.48 10.40 41.02
C GLN A 189 22.57 11.56 40.02
N PHE A 190 21.67 12.54 40.15
CA PHE A 190 21.79 13.89 39.59
C PHE A 190 22.48 14.83 40.58
N PRO A 191 23.38 15.74 40.16
CA PRO A 191 23.80 16.88 40.99
C PRO A 191 22.92 18.11 40.74
N GLY A 192 22.51 18.76 41.83
CA GLY A 192 21.70 19.97 41.86
C GLY A 192 22.48 21.30 41.82
N SER A 193 21.81 22.29 41.22
CA SER A 193 21.78 23.75 41.41
C SER A 193 22.91 24.51 42.13
N HIS A 194 23.32 25.65 41.55
CA HIS A 194 23.26 26.99 42.17
C HIS A 194 23.32 28.16 41.14
N THR A 195 22.23 28.93 41.12
CA THR A 195 22.07 30.41 40.97
C THR A 195 22.90 31.26 39.99
N SER A 196 22.15 31.95 39.11
CA SER A 196 22.15 33.41 38.85
C SER A 196 22.44 33.85 37.39
N ALA A 197 21.66 34.86 36.98
CA ALA A 197 21.86 35.81 35.88
C ALA A 197 21.11 35.61 34.53
N LYS A 198 20.28 36.63 34.26
CA LYS A 198 19.98 37.30 32.98
C LYS A 198 18.95 36.68 32.02
N ARG A 199 17.77 37.29 32.07
CA ARG A 199 16.73 37.37 31.02
C ARG A 199 17.35 37.87 29.69
N PRO A 200 17.20 37.16 28.56
CA PRO A 200 17.31 37.76 27.24
C PRO A 200 15.95 38.27 26.75
N LYS A 201 16.01 39.42 26.07
CA LYS A 201 14.90 40.12 25.44
C LYS A 201 14.46 39.41 24.15
N ASN A 202 13.15 39.46 23.88
CA ASN A 202 12.45 39.50 22.60
C ASN A 202 13.19 38.89 21.38
N LEU A 203 12.72 37.73 20.91
CA LEU A 203 12.56 37.48 19.49
C LEU A 203 11.07 37.36 19.19
N SER A 204 10.65 38.16 18.22
CA SER A 204 9.30 38.37 17.71
C SER A 204 8.62 37.09 17.24
N ASP A 205 7.38 36.91 17.70
CA ASP A 205 6.37 36.09 17.05
C ASP A 205 6.22 36.55 15.59
N GLY A 206 6.66 35.71 14.65
CA GLY A 206 6.30 35.88 13.24
C GLY A 206 4.85 35.44 13.02
N PRO A 207 4.05 36.14 12.22
CA PRO A 207 2.65 35.78 12.02
C PRO A 207 2.54 34.46 11.24
N ILE A 208 1.69 33.57 11.75
CA ILE A 208 1.15 32.41 11.04
C ILE A 208 0.48 32.92 9.75
N PRO A 209 0.75 32.37 8.55
CA PRO A 209 0.09 32.82 7.33
C PRO A 209 -1.41 32.49 7.41
N ARG A 210 -2.27 33.52 7.26
CA ARG A 210 -3.69 33.33 7.01
C ARG A 210 -3.92 33.08 5.52
N PRO A 211 -4.86 32.23 5.12
CA PRO A 211 -5.27 32.13 3.72
C PRO A 211 -5.88 33.47 3.28
N THR A 212 -5.36 34.02 2.19
CA THR A 212 -5.83 35.28 1.60
C THR A 212 -7.13 35.06 0.81
N ARG A 213 -8.07 35.99 1.03
CA ARG A 213 -9.35 36.17 0.31
C ARG A 213 -9.19 36.05 -1.20
N ARG A 214 -10.01 35.20 -1.83
CA ARG A 214 -10.29 35.23 -3.28
C ARG A 214 -10.90 36.59 -3.65
N GLY A 215 -10.32 37.27 -4.62
CA GLY A 215 -10.89 38.45 -5.25
C GLY A 215 -11.93 38.06 -6.30
N GLU A 216 -13.12 38.66 -6.24
CA GLU A 216 -14.10 38.64 -7.32
C GLU A 216 -13.68 39.62 -8.43
N PRO A 217 -13.89 39.31 -9.73
CA PRO A 217 -13.70 40.28 -10.79
C PRO A 217 -14.92 41.19 -10.92
N SER A 218 -14.65 42.50 -10.83
CA SER A 218 -15.57 43.60 -11.11
C SER A 218 -15.92 43.69 -12.60
N PHE A 219 -17.21 43.68 -12.92
CA PHE A 219 -17.76 43.97 -14.25
C PHE A 219 -18.28 45.42 -14.27
N ASP A 220 -17.59 46.30 -14.99
CA ASP A 220 -18.13 47.60 -15.40
C ASP A 220 -18.73 47.46 -16.80
N GLY A 221 -20.04 47.72 -16.89
CA GLY A 221 -20.76 47.83 -18.15
C GLY A 221 -20.86 49.29 -18.60
N GLN A 222 -20.56 49.55 -19.88
CA GLN A 222 -21.14 50.67 -20.61
C GLN A 222 -21.54 50.24 -22.02
N SER A 223 -22.81 50.45 -22.30
CA SER A 223 -23.53 50.30 -23.56
C SER A 223 -23.23 51.45 -24.53
N HIS A 224 -23.18 51.19 -25.83
CA HIS A 224 -23.80 52.06 -26.85
C HIS A 224 -24.01 51.30 -28.18
N ASP A 225 -25.18 51.53 -28.77
CA ASP A 225 -25.67 51.20 -30.13
C ASP A 225 -24.64 51.57 -31.23
N GLY A 226 -24.57 51.02 -32.44
CA GLY A 226 -25.43 50.17 -33.26
C GLY A 226 -25.19 50.58 -34.72
N THR A 227 -24.84 49.66 -35.63
CA THR A 227 -25.19 49.63 -37.08
C THR A 227 -24.41 48.52 -37.81
N ALA A 228 -25.12 47.85 -38.72
CA ALA A 228 -24.71 46.65 -39.44
C ALA A 228 -23.95 46.96 -40.74
N ILE A 229 -22.91 46.18 -41.09
CA ILE A 229 -22.54 45.80 -42.46
C ILE A 229 -21.87 44.40 -42.45
N ASN A 230 -22.16 43.63 -43.51
CA ASN A 230 -21.87 42.22 -43.79
C ASN A 230 -20.39 41.82 -44.01
N ASP A 231 -20.23 40.48 -44.05
CA ASP A 231 -19.22 39.64 -44.73
C ASP A 231 -17.90 39.30 -44.03
N GLY A 232 -17.66 37.98 -43.86
CA GLY A 232 -16.31 37.41 -43.74
C GLY A 232 -16.14 36.22 -42.79
N GLY A 233 -16.47 35.01 -43.27
CA GLY A 233 -15.91 33.68 -42.95
C GLY A 233 -15.25 33.38 -41.58
N LEU A 234 -15.85 32.43 -40.84
CA LEU A 234 -15.22 31.62 -39.79
C LEU A 234 -15.18 30.14 -40.23
N PRO A 235 -14.06 29.40 -40.05
CA PRO A 235 -14.03 27.97 -40.28
C PRO A 235 -14.58 27.17 -39.07
N ASN A 236 -15.45 26.21 -39.40
CA ASN A 236 -16.16 25.33 -38.48
C ASN A 236 -15.29 24.21 -37.90
N ALA A 237 -15.65 23.83 -36.67
CA ALA A 237 -15.26 22.62 -35.97
C ALA A 237 -15.57 21.35 -36.77
N VAL A 238 -14.64 20.40 -36.77
CA VAL A 238 -14.80 19.09 -37.43
C VAL A 238 -15.40 18.10 -36.44
N VAL A 239 -16.63 17.69 -36.76
CA VAL A 239 -17.37 16.56 -36.16
C VAL A 239 -16.79 15.26 -36.71
N ALA A 240 -16.40 14.33 -35.83
CA ALA A 240 -15.96 13.00 -36.24
C ALA A 240 -17.17 12.11 -36.60
N GLN A 241 -17.18 11.64 -37.83
CA GLN A 241 -18.20 10.79 -38.47
C GLN A 241 -17.96 9.30 -38.18
N LEU A 242 -19.03 8.56 -37.89
CA LEU A 242 -19.07 7.09 -37.90
C LEU A 242 -19.26 6.57 -39.34
N PRO A 243 -18.68 5.41 -39.69
CA PRO A 243 -19.29 4.45 -40.62
C PRO A 243 -19.25 3.03 -40.03
N GLY A 244 -20.07 2.02 -40.37
CA GLY A 244 -21.13 1.74 -41.34
C GLY A 244 -21.41 0.22 -41.27
N GLU A 245 -22.64 -0.22 -41.54
CA GLU A 245 -23.16 -1.60 -41.43
C GLU A 245 -22.79 -2.53 -42.65
N PRO A 246 -23.08 -3.85 -42.64
CA PRO A 246 -22.14 -4.95 -42.96
C PRO A 246 -22.16 -5.45 -44.42
N VAL A 247 -21.11 -6.18 -44.82
CA VAL A 247 -21.02 -6.87 -46.12
C VAL A 247 -20.73 -8.37 -45.94
N GLU A 248 -21.43 -9.16 -46.75
CA GLU A 248 -21.57 -10.62 -46.75
C GLU A 248 -20.29 -11.45 -46.99
N ALA A 249 -20.38 -12.73 -46.62
CA ALA A 249 -19.33 -13.74 -46.68
C ALA A 249 -19.07 -14.31 -48.09
N SER A 250 -17.79 -14.47 -48.43
CA SER A 250 -17.32 -15.41 -49.47
C SER A 250 -15.85 -15.79 -49.23
N ASP A 251 -15.54 -17.08 -49.30
CA ASP A 251 -14.21 -17.72 -49.32
C ASP A 251 -14.29 -18.90 -50.34
N PRO A 252 -13.21 -19.50 -50.90
CA PRO A 252 -11.76 -19.25 -50.76
C PRO A 252 -10.94 -19.17 -52.07
N GLY A 253 -9.73 -18.62 -51.98
CA GLY A 253 -8.69 -18.73 -53.00
C GLY A 253 -7.29 -18.47 -52.43
N GLN A 254 -6.47 -19.52 -52.38
CA GLN A 254 -5.11 -19.57 -51.83
C GLN A 254 -4.11 -18.66 -52.57
N GLU A 255 -3.33 -17.87 -51.82
CA GLU A 255 -1.92 -17.64 -52.13
C GLU A 255 -1.07 -17.75 -50.85
N LEU A 256 -0.04 -18.60 -50.94
CA LEU A 256 0.88 -18.98 -49.88
C LEU A 256 1.89 -17.84 -49.61
N GLY A 257 1.66 -17.10 -48.52
CA GLY A 257 2.59 -16.12 -47.96
C GLY A 257 3.07 -16.53 -46.56
N ASN A 258 4.39 -16.67 -46.43
CA ASN A 258 5.24 -16.87 -45.25
C ASN A 258 4.59 -16.67 -43.83
N PRO A 259 4.62 -17.65 -42.88
CA PRO A 259 3.87 -17.57 -41.62
C PRO A 259 4.44 -16.64 -40.52
N ASP A 260 5.60 -16.02 -40.72
CA ASP A 260 6.33 -15.32 -39.63
C ASP A 260 6.10 -13.80 -39.55
N VAL A 261 4.96 -13.31 -40.04
CA VAL A 261 4.66 -11.87 -40.09
C VAL A 261 3.46 -11.55 -39.18
N TYR A 262 3.79 -11.01 -37.99
CA TYR A 262 2.92 -10.33 -37.02
C TYR A 262 1.67 -11.06 -36.49
N LYS A 263 1.90 -11.91 -35.48
CA LYS A 263 0.95 -12.04 -34.37
C LYS A 263 1.50 -11.30 -33.16
N GLU A 264 1.24 -9.99 -33.09
CA GLU A 264 1.12 -9.33 -31.78
C GLU A 264 -0.05 -9.99 -31.06
N THR A 265 0.24 -11.08 -30.35
CA THR A 265 -0.68 -11.63 -29.37
C THR A 265 -0.88 -10.52 -28.35
N GLN A 266 -2.09 -9.95 -28.29
CA GLN A 266 -2.48 -9.02 -27.23
C GLN A 266 -2.15 -9.70 -25.90
N LYS A 267 -1.02 -9.30 -25.31
CA LYS A 267 -0.52 -9.88 -24.07
C LYS A 267 -1.52 -9.49 -23.00
N LYS A 268 -2.39 -10.43 -22.59
CA LYS A 268 -3.38 -10.19 -21.54
C LYS A 268 -2.69 -9.55 -20.34
N ASP A 269 -3.25 -8.44 -19.85
CA ASP A 269 -2.75 -7.76 -18.65
C ASP A 269 -2.72 -8.76 -17.49
N LYS A 270 -1.56 -8.87 -16.85
CA LYS A 270 -1.40 -9.67 -15.63
C LYS A 270 -1.58 -8.74 -14.45
N VAL A 271 -2.81 -8.63 -13.96
CA VAL A 271 -3.09 -7.93 -12.71
C VAL A 271 -2.51 -8.77 -11.58
N THR A 272 -1.53 -8.25 -10.84
CA THR A 272 -0.88 -8.97 -9.73
C THR A 272 -0.64 -8.07 -8.52
N ASP A 273 -1.39 -6.98 -8.40
CA ASP A 273 -1.11 -5.91 -7.44
C ASP A 273 -2.14 -5.81 -6.32
N THR A 274 -1.76 -5.04 -5.31
CA THR A 274 -2.54 -4.62 -4.14
C THR A 274 -3.86 -3.97 -4.56
N VAL A 275 -4.88 -4.13 -3.72
CA VAL A 275 -6.21 -3.54 -3.94
C VAL A 275 -6.48 -2.44 -2.92
N GLY A 276 -7.32 -1.48 -3.28
CA GLY A 276 -7.66 -0.34 -2.45
C GLY A 276 -8.99 0.29 -2.82
N ALA A 277 -9.60 0.98 -1.85
CA ALA A 277 -10.84 1.71 -2.08
C ALA A 277 -10.92 2.96 -1.19
N VAL A 278 -11.61 3.98 -1.70
CA VAL A 278 -12.00 5.19 -0.97
C VAL A 278 -13.50 5.38 -1.14
N ALA A 279 -14.20 5.72 -0.07
CA ALA A 279 -15.63 6.00 -0.11
C ALA A 279 -15.99 7.24 0.71
N ILE A 280 -17.06 7.92 0.30
CA ILE A 280 -17.69 9.01 1.06
C ILE A 280 -19.15 8.63 1.29
N ASP A 281 -19.61 8.68 2.53
CA ASP A 281 -20.99 8.35 2.87
C ASP A 281 -21.97 9.52 2.74
N LEU A 282 -23.27 9.24 2.94
CA LEU A 282 -24.34 10.24 2.87
C LEU A 282 -24.21 11.36 3.90
N LYS A 283 -23.35 11.19 4.92
CA LYS A 283 -23.04 12.22 5.93
C LYS A 283 -21.78 13.01 5.58
N GLY A 284 -21.20 12.78 4.40
CA GLY A 284 -19.97 13.43 3.95
C GLY A 284 -18.71 12.91 4.65
N ARG A 285 -18.77 11.75 5.32
CA ARG A 285 -17.62 11.16 6.01
C ARG A 285 -16.81 10.32 5.02
N ILE A 286 -15.51 10.59 4.94
CA ILE A 286 -14.58 9.87 4.06
C ILE A 286 -13.97 8.67 4.78
N ALA A 287 -13.72 7.57 4.08
CA ALA A 287 -12.95 6.44 4.59
C ALA A 287 -12.12 5.84 3.46
N ALA A 288 -11.03 5.18 3.81
CA ALA A 288 -10.17 4.49 2.87
C ALA A 288 -9.62 3.19 3.44
N GLY A 289 -9.27 2.27 2.55
CA GLY A 289 -8.65 1.01 2.93
C GLY A 289 -7.82 0.40 1.82
N SER A 290 -6.93 -0.52 2.20
CA SER A 290 -6.13 -1.32 1.28
C SER A 290 -5.95 -2.74 1.80
N SER A 291 -5.70 -3.67 0.87
CA SER A 291 -5.41 -5.08 1.18
C SER A 291 -4.41 -5.66 0.18
N SER A 292 -3.49 -6.50 0.66
CA SER A 292 -2.42 -7.11 -0.14
C SER A 292 -1.99 -8.47 0.41
N GLY A 293 -1.61 -9.38 -0.47
CA GLY A 293 -0.84 -10.60 -0.14
C GLY A 293 0.67 -10.35 -0.02
N GLY A 294 1.14 -9.16 -0.44
CA GLY A 294 2.55 -8.81 -0.46
C GLY A 294 3.32 -9.39 -1.64
N ILE A 295 4.65 -9.27 -1.61
CA ILE A 295 5.51 -9.84 -2.66
C ILE A 295 5.54 -11.36 -2.52
N GLY A 296 5.56 -12.10 -3.63
CA GLY A 296 5.68 -13.55 -3.56
C GLY A 296 7.09 -13.99 -3.18
N MET A 297 7.20 -15.20 -2.62
CA MET A 297 8.41 -15.72 -1.98
C MET A 297 8.94 -14.81 -0.86
N LYS A 298 8.09 -13.93 -0.29
CA LYS A 298 8.46 -13.15 0.89
C LYS A 298 8.86 -14.08 2.03
N HIS A 299 9.76 -13.60 2.87
CA HIS A 299 10.01 -14.26 4.15
C HIS A 299 8.72 -14.26 4.98
N THR A 300 8.44 -15.37 5.67
CA THR A 300 7.31 -15.50 6.59
C THR A 300 7.34 -14.38 7.63
N GLY A 301 6.21 -13.73 7.88
CA GLY A 301 6.13 -12.58 8.77
C GLY A 301 6.52 -11.23 8.15
N ARG A 302 6.88 -11.16 6.86
CA ARG A 302 7.12 -9.86 6.17
C ARG A 302 5.81 -9.11 6.01
N ILE A 303 5.77 -7.90 6.59
CA ILE A 303 4.62 -7.00 6.54
C ILE A 303 4.85 -5.93 5.46
N GLY A 304 3.87 -5.76 4.57
CA GLY A 304 3.87 -4.74 3.54
C GLY A 304 3.10 -3.46 3.92
N PRO A 305 3.11 -2.45 3.02
CA PRO A 305 2.41 -1.17 3.22
C PRO A 305 0.92 -1.26 3.54
N ALA A 306 0.25 -2.30 3.04
CA ALA A 306 -1.19 -2.45 3.22
C ALA A 306 -1.59 -2.66 4.69
N ALA A 307 -0.67 -3.08 5.56
CA ALA A 307 -0.88 -3.15 7.02
C ALA A 307 -0.36 -1.91 7.77
N LEU A 308 0.32 -0.99 7.07
CA LEU A 308 0.97 0.17 7.66
C LEU A 308 0.14 1.43 7.41
N VAL A 309 -0.53 1.88 8.46
CA VAL A 309 -1.31 3.13 8.48
C VAL A 309 -0.41 4.30 8.09
N GLY A 310 -0.88 5.14 7.17
CA GLY A 310 -0.14 6.27 6.64
C GLY A 310 0.84 5.92 5.52
N VAL A 311 1.11 4.62 5.28
CA VAL A 311 1.97 4.17 4.18
C VAL A 311 1.12 3.70 3.00
N GLY A 312 0.30 2.65 3.19
CA GLY A 312 -0.59 2.11 2.17
C GLY A 312 -1.95 2.79 2.11
N THR A 313 -2.40 3.38 3.23
CA THR A 313 -3.67 4.10 3.32
C THR A 313 -3.56 5.25 4.32
N ALA A 314 -4.04 6.42 3.93
CA ALA A 314 -4.11 7.61 4.78
C ALA A 314 -5.44 8.33 4.61
N VAL A 315 -5.95 8.91 5.70
CA VAL A 315 -7.08 9.83 5.70
C VAL A 315 -6.70 11.03 6.55
N ILE A 316 -6.75 12.22 5.96
CA ILE A 316 -6.70 13.49 6.68
C ILE A 316 -8.15 13.88 6.99
N PRO A 317 -8.52 13.96 8.28
CA PRO A 317 -9.88 14.25 8.70
C PRO A 317 -10.28 15.70 8.39
N GLU A 318 -11.59 15.94 8.34
CA GLU A 318 -12.14 17.29 8.30
C GLU A 318 -11.90 17.99 9.64
N ASP A 319 -11.34 19.21 9.60
CA ASP A 319 -11.26 20.08 10.77
C ASP A 319 -12.54 20.92 10.87
N ALA A 320 -13.11 21.03 12.08
CA ALA A 320 -14.32 21.79 12.33
C ALA A 320 -14.13 23.30 12.12
N GLU A 321 -12.90 23.80 12.31
CA GLU A 321 -12.53 25.20 12.13
C GLU A 321 -12.09 25.51 10.70
N ASP A 322 -11.92 24.49 9.84
CA ASP A 322 -11.65 24.71 8.42
C ASP A 322 -12.92 25.22 7.71
N PRO A 323 -12.92 26.46 7.18
CA PRO A 323 -14.06 26.99 6.44
C PRO A 323 -14.39 26.16 5.21
N ASP A 324 -13.42 25.49 4.58
CA ASP A 324 -13.63 24.68 3.38
C ASP A 324 -13.99 23.22 3.69
N ARG A 325 -13.89 22.82 4.97
CA ARG A 325 -14.22 21.46 5.44
C ARG A 325 -13.50 20.38 4.62
N THR A 326 -12.23 20.64 4.36
CA THR A 326 -11.39 19.82 3.51
C THR A 326 -11.10 18.50 4.20
N SER A 327 -11.18 17.40 3.45
CA SER A 327 -10.71 16.09 3.87
C SER A 327 -10.10 15.39 2.67
N VAL A 328 -9.04 14.62 2.91
CA VAL A 328 -8.32 13.93 1.84
C VAL A 328 -8.08 12.49 2.25
N ALA A 329 -8.29 11.55 1.34
CA ALA A 329 -7.89 10.17 1.53
C ALA A 329 -7.00 9.72 0.37
N ALA A 330 -5.98 8.92 0.66
CA ALA A 330 -5.06 8.37 -0.32
C ALA A 330 -4.81 6.89 -0.06
N VAL A 331 -4.74 6.12 -1.14
CA VAL A 331 -4.38 4.69 -1.12
C VAL A 331 -3.32 4.44 -2.18
N THR A 332 -2.24 3.77 -1.80
CA THR A 332 -1.09 3.54 -2.67
C THR A 332 -0.85 2.05 -2.93
N SER A 333 -0.25 1.75 -4.08
CA SER A 333 0.21 0.42 -4.49
C SER A 333 1.58 0.56 -5.16
N GLY A 334 2.43 -0.47 -5.11
CA GLY A 334 3.76 -0.45 -5.71
C GLY A 334 4.82 -1.14 -4.86
N THR A 335 6.06 -0.68 -4.98
CA THR A 335 7.21 -1.26 -4.28
C THR A 335 7.14 -0.95 -2.78
N GLY A 336 6.81 -1.98 -1.99
CA GLY A 336 6.40 -1.76 -0.61
C GLY A 336 7.45 -1.14 0.31
N GLU A 337 8.70 -1.56 0.19
CA GLU A 337 9.81 -1.04 0.98
C GLU A 337 10.06 0.45 0.71
N HIS A 338 9.89 0.90 -0.54
CA HIS A 338 10.02 2.31 -0.91
C HIS A 338 8.83 3.14 -0.42
N MET A 339 7.61 2.58 -0.49
CA MET A 339 6.42 3.23 0.06
C MET A 339 6.56 3.46 1.56
N ALA A 340 7.02 2.44 2.30
CA ALA A 340 7.27 2.55 3.74
C ALA A 340 8.31 3.62 4.06
N THR A 341 9.41 3.64 3.30
CA THR A 341 10.50 4.62 3.46
C THR A 341 10.02 6.07 3.26
N THR A 342 9.03 6.29 2.39
CA THR A 342 8.56 7.62 1.98
C THR A 342 7.27 8.07 2.66
N LEU A 343 6.64 7.20 3.48
CA LEU A 343 5.30 7.39 4.02
C LEU A 343 4.29 7.77 2.92
N ALA A 344 4.33 7.01 1.82
CA ALA A 344 3.78 7.42 0.53
C ALA A 344 2.33 7.94 0.57
N SER A 345 1.39 7.22 1.21
CA SER A 345 -0.01 7.66 1.27
C SER A 345 -0.19 8.95 2.05
N SER A 346 0.45 9.08 3.22
CA SER A 346 0.38 10.31 4.02
C SER A 346 0.98 11.48 3.26
N LYS A 347 2.12 11.27 2.60
CA LYS A 347 2.76 12.33 1.84
C LYS A 347 1.86 12.82 0.69
N CYS A 348 1.27 11.90 -0.08
CA CYS A 348 0.32 12.27 -1.13
C CYS A 348 -0.90 13.03 -0.56
N ALA A 349 -1.49 12.53 0.52
CA ALA A 349 -2.63 13.17 1.16
C ALA A 349 -2.30 14.59 1.65
N GLU A 350 -1.14 14.79 2.30
CA GLU A 350 -0.66 16.10 2.76
C GLU A 350 -0.46 17.07 1.58
N ARG A 351 0.14 16.61 0.49
CA ARG A 351 0.37 17.44 -0.71
C ARG A 351 -0.93 18.00 -1.26
N LEU A 352 -1.94 17.14 -1.41
CA LEU A 352 -3.28 17.51 -1.89
C LEU A 352 -4.07 18.35 -0.89
N PHE A 353 -3.93 18.10 0.41
CA PHE A 353 -4.63 18.82 1.45
C PHE A 353 -4.10 20.25 1.60
N TYR A 354 -2.78 20.41 1.69
CA TYR A 354 -2.15 21.72 1.86
C TYR A 354 -1.94 22.47 0.53
N GLY A 355 -2.14 21.84 -0.61
CA GLY A 355 -1.85 22.45 -1.91
C GLY A 355 -0.37 22.80 -2.03
N THR A 356 0.53 21.86 -1.70
CA THR A 356 1.98 22.11 -1.74
C THR A 356 2.73 21.03 -2.47
N ARG A 357 3.83 21.38 -3.14
CA ARG A 357 4.78 20.46 -3.76
C ARG A 357 6.17 20.53 -3.13
N ARG A 358 7.03 19.57 -3.43
CA ARG A 358 8.41 19.58 -2.94
C ARG A 358 9.25 20.60 -3.71
N GLY A 359 9.80 21.57 -3.00
CA GLY A 359 10.68 22.59 -3.52
C GLY A 359 12.17 22.34 -3.26
N PRO A 360 13.05 23.21 -3.76
CA PRO A 360 14.48 23.15 -3.50
C PRO A 360 14.81 23.14 -2.00
N GLY A 361 15.68 22.22 -1.60
CA GLY A 361 16.03 21.99 -0.20
C GLY A 361 14.96 21.26 0.62
N GLY A 362 13.94 20.69 -0.02
CA GLY A 362 12.86 19.95 0.66
C GLY A 362 11.78 20.85 1.28
N ARG A 363 11.79 22.15 0.96
CA ARG A 363 10.75 23.10 1.42
C ARG A 363 9.43 22.81 0.72
N ASN A 364 8.31 23.06 1.41
CA ASN A 364 7.00 23.03 0.77
C ASN A 364 6.77 24.34 0.01
N ILE A 365 6.36 24.23 -1.25
CA ILE A 365 6.01 25.36 -2.11
C ILE A 365 4.52 25.24 -2.43
N GLU A 366 3.75 26.30 -2.25
CA GLU A 366 2.35 26.36 -2.62
C GLU A 366 2.17 26.16 -4.13
N GLU A 367 1.16 25.39 -4.49
CA GLU A 367 0.84 25.03 -5.86
C GLU A 367 -0.65 24.70 -5.97
N ASP A 368 -1.33 25.40 -6.87
CA ASP A 368 -2.77 25.30 -7.06
C ASP A 368 -3.17 24.17 -8.03
N ASP A 369 -2.25 23.72 -8.88
CA ASP A 369 -2.50 22.65 -9.85
C ASP A 369 -2.26 21.26 -9.23
N GLU A 370 -3.33 20.52 -8.94
CA GLU A 370 -3.22 19.18 -8.37
C GLU A 370 -2.48 18.17 -9.28
N GLN A 371 -2.42 18.39 -10.59
CA GLN A 371 -1.61 17.55 -11.47
C GLN A 371 -0.11 17.73 -11.21
N ILE A 372 0.33 18.95 -10.95
CA ILE A 372 1.72 19.25 -10.59
C ILE A 372 2.02 18.69 -9.20
N LEU A 373 1.06 18.76 -8.26
CA LEU A 373 1.20 18.16 -6.93
C LEU A 373 1.46 16.66 -7.00
N LEU A 374 0.68 15.94 -7.81
CA LEU A 374 0.80 14.49 -7.95
C LEU A 374 2.07 14.08 -8.71
N GLU A 375 2.44 14.82 -9.75
CA GLU A 375 3.71 14.59 -10.44
C GLU A 375 4.91 14.81 -9.50
N SER A 376 4.90 15.91 -8.73
CA SER A 376 5.95 16.21 -7.74
C SER A 376 5.99 15.19 -6.61
N PHE A 377 4.84 14.70 -6.14
CA PHE A 377 4.78 13.61 -5.16
C PHE A 377 5.53 12.37 -5.67
N ILE A 378 5.26 11.92 -6.90
CA ILE A 378 5.92 10.73 -7.46
C ILE A 378 7.39 11.00 -7.77
N MET A 379 7.72 12.13 -8.41
CA MET A 379 9.07 12.39 -8.88
C MET A 379 10.01 12.87 -7.79
N ASP A 380 9.56 13.78 -6.93
CA ASP A 380 10.43 14.47 -5.98
C ASP A 380 10.36 13.84 -4.58
N ASP A 381 9.16 13.52 -4.08
CA ASP A 381 9.00 12.92 -2.75
C ASP A 381 9.25 11.41 -2.74
N PHE A 382 8.84 10.68 -3.78
CA PHE A 382 9.01 9.23 -3.86
C PHE A 382 10.30 8.83 -4.57
N MET A 383 10.42 9.11 -5.87
CA MET A 383 11.59 8.72 -6.68
C MET A 383 12.86 9.48 -6.28
N GLY A 384 12.71 10.77 -5.95
CA GLY A 384 13.79 11.63 -5.48
C GLY A 384 14.26 11.33 -4.05
N HIS A 385 13.56 10.46 -3.32
CA HIS A 385 13.89 10.16 -1.93
C HIS A 385 15.30 9.54 -1.81
N PRO A 386 16.14 9.98 -0.85
CA PRO A 386 17.50 9.45 -0.69
C PRO A 386 17.57 7.93 -0.46
N GLY A 387 16.52 7.34 0.12
CA GLY A 387 16.41 5.89 0.32
C GLY A 387 15.85 5.11 -0.87
N VAL A 388 15.27 5.78 -1.87
CA VAL A 388 14.70 5.15 -3.07
C VAL A 388 15.65 5.29 -4.26
N LYS A 389 16.23 6.49 -4.44
CA LYS A 389 17.12 6.81 -5.57
C LYS A 389 18.28 5.81 -5.80
N PRO A 390 19.00 5.31 -4.77
CA PRO A 390 20.10 4.36 -4.98
C PRO A 390 19.63 2.89 -5.03
N SER A 391 18.33 2.62 -4.88
CA SER A 391 17.81 1.26 -4.76
C SER A 391 17.99 0.47 -6.06
N PRO A 392 18.36 -0.83 -5.99
CA PRO A 392 18.39 -1.72 -7.15
C PRO A 392 16.98 -2.10 -7.65
N THR A 393 15.96 -2.00 -6.80
CA THR A 393 14.57 -2.25 -7.17
C THR A 393 13.97 -1.03 -7.86
N ALA A 394 13.13 -1.26 -8.87
CA ALA A 394 12.36 -0.20 -9.52
C ALA A 394 11.47 0.52 -8.49
N GLY A 395 11.66 1.83 -8.32
CA GLY A 395 10.81 2.71 -7.51
C GLY A 395 9.46 2.97 -8.18
N ALA A 396 8.67 1.94 -8.40
CA ALA A 396 7.35 2.11 -9.00
C ALA A 396 6.27 2.30 -7.92
N ILE A 397 5.36 3.23 -8.17
CA ILE A 397 4.22 3.55 -7.31
C ILE A 397 3.02 3.97 -8.16
N GLY A 398 1.84 3.56 -7.71
CA GLY A 398 0.55 4.12 -8.08
C GLY A 398 -0.17 4.64 -6.85
N VAL A 399 -0.92 5.71 -7.01
CA VAL A 399 -1.75 6.31 -5.98
C VAL A 399 -3.12 6.63 -6.54
N MET A 400 -4.16 6.34 -5.74
CA MET A 400 -5.48 6.93 -5.89
C MET A 400 -5.73 7.85 -4.71
N ALA A 401 -6.32 9.01 -4.95
CA ALA A 401 -6.65 9.95 -3.89
C ALA A 401 -8.02 10.59 -4.12
N VAL A 402 -8.70 10.94 -3.03
CA VAL A 402 -9.94 11.70 -3.06
C VAL A 402 -9.79 12.92 -2.17
N LYS A 403 -10.02 14.10 -2.74
CA LYS A 403 -10.16 15.36 -1.99
C LYS A 403 -11.64 15.72 -1.97
N LYS A 404 -12.16 16.03 -0.79
CA LYS A 404 -13.51 16.56 -0.58
C LYS A 404 -13.37 17.90 0.13
N ASP A 405 -14.03 18.91 -0.39
CA ASP A 405 -14.25 20.20 0.27
C ASP A 405 -15.69 20.68 0.00
N ARG A 406 -16.04 21.89 0.44
CA ARG A 406 -17.37 22.47 0.16
C ARG A 406 -17.70 22.65 -1.32
N GLY A 407 -16.69 22.79 -2.18
CA GLY A 407 -16.82 22.96 -3.62
C GLY A 407 -17.00 21.65 -4.41
N GLY A 408 -16.87 20.49 -3.77
CA GLY A 408 -17.19 19.20 -4.36
C GLY A 408 -16.29 18.04 -3.92
N ILE A 409 -16.27 16.99 -4.75
CA ILE A 409 -15.44 15.82 -4.56
C ILE A 409 -14.59 15.63 -5.81
N TRP A 410 -13.28 15.45 -5.63
CA TRP A 410 -12.34 15.19 -6.70
C TRP A 410 -11.67 13.86 -6.45
N PHE A 411 -11.75 12.98 -7.44
CA PHE A 411 -11.00 11.75 -7.51
C PHE A 411 -9.79 11.96 -8.40
N TYR A 412 -8.61 11.63 -7.89
CA TYR A 412 -7.34 11.73 -8.59
C TYR A 412 -6.65 10.37 -8.62
N PHE A 413 -5.85 10.16 -9.65
CA PHE A 413 -4.87 9.07 -9.67
C PHE A 413 -3.59 9.52 -10.35
N ALA A 414 -2.48 8.91 -9.95
CA ALA A 414 -1.19 9.06 -10.62
C ALA A 414 -0.35 7.80 -10.42
N HIS A 415 0.47 7.44 -11.40
CA HIS A 415 1.39 6.31 -11.30
C HIS A 415 2.58 6.44 -12.25
N ASN A 416 3.70 5.81 -11.90
CA ASN A 416 4.84 5.55 -12.78
C ASN A 416 5.05 4.04 -13.04
N THR A 417 4.06 3.21 -12.68
CA THR A 417 3.98 1.80 -13.07
C THR A 417 3.56 1.67 -14.54
N ASP A 418 3.83 0.53 -15.18
CA ASP A 418 3.41 0.25 -16.57
C ASP A 418 1.90 0.47 -16.79
N SER A 419 1.09 0.06 -15.81
CA SER A 419 -0.36 0.27 -15.83
C SER A 419 -0.95 0.39 -14.43
N PHE A 420 -2.16 0.95 -14.33
CA PHE A 420 -2.90 1.09 -13.09
C PHE A 420 -4.41 1.04 -13.36
N ALA A 421 -5.07 0.02 -12.81
CA ALA A 421 -6.50 -0.22 -13.01
C ALA A 421 -7.33 0.53 -11.95
N LEU A 422 -8.36 1.23 -12.41
CA LEU A 422 -9.16 2.14 -11.59
C LEU A 422 -10.64 1.99 -11.92
N ALA A 423 -11.47 2.17 -10.90
CA ALA A 423 -12.92 2.28 -11.06
C ALA A 423 -13.44 3.39 -10.15
N SER A 424 -14.43 4.15 -10.62
CA SER A 424 -15.11 5.18 -9.84
C SER A 424 -16.60 5.18 -10.14
N MET A 425 -17.42 5.48 -9.14
CA MET A 425 -18.87 5.59 -9.30
C MET A 425 -19.42 6.57 -8.28
N SER A 426 -20.23 7.51 -8.75
CA SER A 426 -21.00 8.44 -7.94
C SER A 426 -22.47 8.00 -7.84
N THR A 427 -23.28 8.68 -7.02
CA THR A 427 -24.73 8.46 -6.98
C THR A 427 -25.44 8.91 -8.26
N PHE A 428 -24.85 9.85 -9.01
CA PHE A 428 -25.36 10.40 -10.26
C PHE A 428 -25.04 9.51 -11.47
N ASP A 429 -24.08 8.59 -11.31
CA ASP A 429 -23.69 7.68 -12.37
C ASP A 429 -24.71 6.54 -12.51
N ARG A 430 -25.07 6.23 -13.76
CA ARG A 430 -25.89 5.05 -14.08
C ARG A 430 -25.09 3.76 -13.88
N GLU A 431 -23.80 3.79 -14.22
CA GLU A 431 -22.89 2.65 -14.18
C GLU A 431 -21.49 3.10 -13.73
N PRO A 432 -20.65 2.19 -13.19
CA PRO A 432 -19.29 2.54 -12.80
C PRO A 432 -18.41 2.86 -14.02
N LEU A 433 -17.54 3.86 -13.88
CA LEU A 433 -16.51 4.16 -14.88
C LEU A 433 -15.23 3.41 -14.52
N CYS A 434 -14.72 2.61 -15.46
CA CYS A 434 -13.51 1.83 -15.30
C CYS A 434 -12.44 2.29 -16.29
N VAL A 435 -11.20 2.42 -15.83
CA VAL A 435 -10.05 2.87 -16.63
C VAL A 435 -8.85 1.97 -16.35
N MET A 436 -8.21 1.47 -17.41
CA MET A 436 -6.87 0.91 -17.34
C MET A 436 -5.88 1.99 -17.78
N SER A 437 -5.30 2.72 -16.82
CA SER A 437 -4.30 3.74 -17.13
C SER A 437 -2.98 3.06 -17.49
N ARG A 438 -2.24 3.60 -18.46
CA ARG A 438 -0.97 3.06 -18.94
C ARG A 438 0.08 4.15 -19.03
N LEU A 439 1.32 3.82 -18.71
CA LEU A 439 2.45 4.73 -18.84
C LEU A 439 2.75 5.01 -20.31
N GLY A 440 2.63 6.27 -20.72
CA GLY A 440 3.02 6.68 -22.08
C GLY A 440 4.53 6.60 -22.31
N LYS A 441 4.96 6.29 -23.53
CA LYS A 441 6.38 6.10 -23.90
C LYS A 441 7.28 7.30 -23.52
N ASP A 442 6.75 8.51 -23.62
CA ASP A 442 7.50 9.76 -23.34
C ASP A 442 7.17 10.38 -21.98
N ARG A 443 6.32 9.72 -21.17
CA ARG A 443 5.84 10.26 -19.89
C ARG A 443 6.50 9.53 -18.74
N ARG A 444 6.94 10.30 -17.74
CA ARG A 444 7.50 9.75 -16.49
C ARG A 444 6.40 9.41 -15.47
N VAL A 445 5.25 10.09 -15.54
CA VAL A 445 4.04 9.85 -14.74
C VAL A 445 2.83 9.83 -15.66
N SER A 446 1.89 8.91 -15.41
CA SER A 446 0.54 8.97 -15.95
C SER A 446 -0.45 9.28 -14.85
N GLN A 447 -1.36 10.21 -15.11
CA GLN A 447 -2.28 10.75 -14.13
C GLN A 447 -3.60 11.16 -14.76
N GLY A 448 -4.61 11.30 -13.93
CA GLY A 448 -5.92 11.77 -14.33
C GLY A 448 -6.77 12.15 -13.12
N ALA A 449 -7.86 12.84 -13.40
CA ALA A 449 -8.76 13.32 -12.38
C ALA A 449 -10.22 13.25 -12.85
N ARG A 450 -11.13 13.19 -11.89
CA ARG A 450 -12.57 13.27 -12.10
C ARG A 450 -13.18 14.11 -10.99
N LYS A 451 -13.88 15.18 -11.37
CA LYS A 451 -14.66 16.00 -10.46
C LYS A 451 -16.11 15.52 -10.41
N ILE A 452 -16.65 15.40 -9.21
CA ILE A 452 -18.07 15.19 -8.92
C ILE A 452 -18.55 16.46 -8.21
N ARG A 453 -19.47 17.18 -8.84
CA ARG A 453 -20.13 18.33 -8.21
C ARG A 453 -21.15 17.81 -7.19
N LEU A 454 -21.14 18.44 -6.02
CA LEU A 454 -22.23 18.34 -5.05
C LEU A 454 -23.12 19.54 -5.34
N ASP A 455 -24.35 19.29 -5.79
CA ASP A 455 -25.34 20.34 -6.08
C ASP A 455 -25.88 21.00 -4.79
#